data_AF-A0A7C5DNK3-F1
#
_entry.id   AF-A0A7C5DNK3-F1
#
_cell.length_a   1.000
_cell.length_b   1.000
_cell.length_c   1.000
_cell.angle_alpha   90.00
_cell.angle_beta   90.00
_cell.angle_gamma   90.00
#
_symmetry.space_group_name_H-M   'P 1'
#
loop_
_entity.id
_entity.type
_entity.pdbx_description
1 polymer ?
#
loop_
_entity_poly.entity_id
_entity_poly.type
_entity_poly.pdbx_seq_one_letter_code
_entity_poly.pdbx_strand_id
1 'polypeptide(L)'
;MCVTTLNAAPVEGMTILESVYNLVQESLLVMFVFFLFSKSETFQNIFANKATVLDHTKTIILFAIIGIYGTTLGIPVLGAISNIRDTAPFVAGFIGGPIIGIITGLLAGMQRFLLGGHTHI
;
A
#
# COMPACT_ATOMS: atom_id res chain seq x y z
N MET A 1 -13.84 -5.90 -17.42
CA MET A 1 -13.34 -4.85 -18.34
C MET A 1 -11.86 -4.69 -18.04
N CYS A 2 -11.01 -5.53 -18.64
CA CYS A 2 -10.47 -5.40 -20.01
C CYS A 2 -9.22 -4.51 -20.04
N VAL A 3 -8.11 -5.00 -19.45
CA VAL A 3 -6.73 -4.63 -19.83
C VAL A 3 -5.81 -5.83 -19.52
N THR A 4 -5.93 -6.94 -20.25
CA THR A 4 -4.98 -8.07 -20.08
C THR A 4 -4.85 -8.99 -21.31
N THR A 5 -5.14 -8.49 -22.52
CA THR A 5 -4.98 -9.29 -23.76
C THR A 5 -4.32 -8.54 -24.92
N LEU A 6 -3.37 -7.63 -24.67
CA LEU A 6 -2.51 -7.06 -25.72
C LEU A 6 -1.15 -6.62 -25.16
N ASN A 7 -0.32 -7.55 -24.68
CA ASN A 7 1.13 -7.47 -24.92
C ASN A 7 1.84 -8.79 -24.56
N ALA A 8 1.60 -9.82 -25.36
CA ALA A 8 2.66 -10.77 -25.65
C ALA A 8 3.63 -10.07 -26.61
N ALA A 9 4.52 -9.24 -26.08
CA ALA A 9 5.65 -8.66 -26.81
C ALA A 9 6.88 -8.70 -25.89
N PRO A 10 8.06 -8.97 -26.45
CA PRO A 10 9.22 -9.49 -25.72
C PRO A 10 9.73 -8.46 -24.71
N VAL A 11 10.10 -8.93 -23.52
CA VAL A 11 10.82 -8.14 -22.50
C VAL A 11 12.29 -8.02 -22.93
N GLU A 12 12.52 -7.44 -24.09
CA GLU A 12 13.83 -6.97 -24.56
C GLU A 12 13.78 -5.44 -24.59
N GLY A 13 13.96 -4.79 -23.44
CA GLY A 13 14.09 -3.32 -23.42
C GLY A 13 13.71 -2.56 -22.15
N MET A 14 13.24 -3.21 -21.07
CA MET A 14 12.92 -2.47 -19.84
C MET A 14 14.20 -2.10 -19.10
N THR A 15 14.63 -0.85 -19.26
CA THR A 15 15.74 -0.30 -18.49
C THR A 15 15.36 -0.27 -17.00
N ILE A 16 16.29 -0.66 -16.13
CA ILE A 16 16.13 -0.65 -14.65
C ILE A 16 15.55 0.70 -14.17
N LEU A 17 15.83 1.78 -14.90
CA LEU A 17 15.35 3.12 -14.64
C LEU A 17 13.82 3.24 -14.60
N GLU A 18 13.07 2.60 -15.50
CA GLU A 18 11.61 2.68 -15.52
C GLU A 18 10.96 1.95 -14.34
N SER A 19 11.51 0.78 -13.98
CA SER A 19 11.07 0.04 -12.80
C SER A 19 11.33 0.82 -11.52
N VAL A 20 12.51 1.42 -11.38
CA VAL A 20 12.86 2.27 -10.24
C VAL A 20 11.95 3.51 -10.19
N TYR A 21 11.70 4.16 -11.32
CA TYR A 21 10.82 5.34 -11.39
C TYR A 21 9.43 5.05 -10.84
N ASN A 22 8.81 3.95 -11.27
CA ASN A 22 7.47 3.57 -10.83
C ASN A 22 7.42 3.20 -9.34
N LEU A 23 8.38 2.41 -8.84
CA LEU A 23 8.46 2.08 -7.40
C LEU A 23 8.67 3.33 -6.53
N VAL A 24 9.48 4.27 -7.01
CA VAL A 24 9.68 5.56 -6.34
C VAL A 24 8.38 6.37 -6.36
N GLN A 25 7.64 6.41 -7.46
CA GLN A 25 6.35 7.11 -7.53
C GLN A 25 5.33 6.54 -6.54
N GLU A 26 5.20 5.22 -6.47
CA GLU A 26 4.35 4.52 -5.50
C GLU A 26 4.71 4.92 -4.06
N SER A 27 6.01 4.87 -3.72
CA SER A 27 6.47 5.17 -2.36
C SER A 27 6.35 6.65 -2.01
N LEU A 28 6.53 7.55 -2.98
CA LEU A 28 6.27 8.98 -2.84
C LEU A 28 4.80 9.26 -2.54
N LEU A 29 3.86 8.57 -3.18
CA LEU A 29 2.43 8.68 -2.87
C LEU A 29 2.14 8.29 -1.41
N VAL A 30 2.68 7.16 -0.95
CA VAL A 30 2.52 6.71 0.43
C VAL A 30 3.14 7.71 1.41
N MET A 31 4.36 8.21 1.13
CA MET A 31 5.03 9.21 1.96
C MET A 31 4.27 10.54 1.98
N PHE A 32 3.72 10.99 0.86
CA PHE A 32 2.95 12.22 0.78
C PHE A 32 1.67 12.14 1.62
N VAL A 33 0.93 11.04 1.50
CA VAL A 33 -0.29 10.83 2.31
C VAL A 33 0.05 10.70 3.79
N PHE A 34 1.13 9.98 4.12
CA PHE A 34 1.64 9.91 5.49
C PHE A 34 1.98 11.31 6.04
N PHE A 35 2.64 12.15 5.24
CA PHE A 35 2.99 13.51 5.64
C PHE A 35 1.74 14.37 5.91
N LEU A 36 0.73 14.29 5.05
CA LEU A 36 -0.55 14.96 5.27
C LEU A 36 -1.24 14.45 6.54
N PHE A 37 -1.18 13.15 6.78
CA PHE A 37 -1.73 12.53 7.99
C PHE A 37 -0.96 12.95 9.26
N SER A 38 0.37 13.06 9.19
CA SER A 38 1.22 13.50 10.30
C SER A 38 0.90 14.93 10.77
N LYS A 39 0.37 15.77 9.88
CA LYS A 39 -0.12 17.12 10.19
C LYS A 39 -1.52 17.15 10.82
N SER A 40 -2.25 16.03 10.83
CA SER A 40 -3.59 15.95 11.41
C SER A 40 -3.54 15.90 12.94
N GLU A 41 -4.54 16.49 13.60
CA GLU A 41 -4.76 16.39 15.05
C GLU A 41 -4.83 14.91 15.53
N THR A 42 -5.22 14.00 14.63
CA THR A 42 -5.22 12.55 14.83
C THR A 42 -3.83 12.04 15.24
N PHE A 43 -2.77 12.49 14.58
CA PHE A 43 -1.39 12.07 14.89
C PHE A 43 -0.93 12.61 16.25
N GLN A 44 -1.28 13.87 16.55
CA GLN A 44 -0.94 14.49 17.82
C GLN A 44 -1.68 13.85 18.99
N ASN A 45 -2.97 13.49 18.82
CA ASN A 45 -3.75 12.80 19.85
C ASN A 45 -3.25 11.38 20.12
N ILE A 46 -2.79 10.67 19.09
CA ILE A 46 -2.14 9.36 19.24
C ILE A 46 -0.86 9.47 20.07
N PHE A 47 0.00 10.43 19.77
CA PHE A 47 1.22 10.67 20.55
C PHE A 47 0.94 11.22 21.96
N ALA A 48 -0.11 12.02 22.13
CA ALA A 48 -0.51 12.60 23.41
C ALA A 48 -1.34 11.63 24.29
N ASN A 49 -1.50 10.36 23.89
CA ASN A 49 -2.29 9.34 24.59
C ASN A 49 -3.77 9.75 24.83
N LYS A 50 -4.29 10.66 24.01
CA LYS A 50 -5.71 11.09 23.98
C LYS A 50 -6.45 10.50 22.77
N ALA A 51 -5.85 9.51 22.11
CA ALA A 51 -6.38 8.89 20.92
C ALA A 51 -7.76 8.31 21.21
N THR A 52 -8.76 8.80 20.49
CA THR A 52 -10.10 8.21 20.57
C THR A 52 -10.17 6.99 19.66
N VAL A 53 -11.05 6.04 19.94
CA VAL A 53 -11.30 4.87 19.06
C VAL A 53 -11.64 5.29 17.62
N LEU A 54 -12.22 6.49 17.45
CA LEU A 54 -12.46 7.13 16.15
C LEU A 54 -11.17 7.47 15.39
N ASP A 55 -10.12 7.93 16.08
CA ASP A 55 -8.83 8.29 15.48
C ASP A 55 -8.09 7.05 14.97
N HIS A 56 -8.14 5.97 15.74
CA HIS A 56 -7.62 4.66 15.34
C HIS A 56 -8.36 4.12 14.11
N THR A 57 -9.69 4.20 14.10
CA THR A 57 -10.50 3.70 12.97
C THR A 57 -10.22 4.49 11.69
N LYS A 58 -10.10 5.81 11.75
CA LYS A 58 -9.73 6.65 10.60
C LYS A 58 -8.37 6.27 10.03
N THR A 59 -7.38 6.04 10.91
CA THR A 59 -6.04 5.62 10.51
C THR A 59 -6.08 4.29 9.77
N ILE A 60 -6.78 3.29 10.31
CA ILE A 60 -6.93 1.97 9.69
C ILE A 60 -7.55 2.09 8.29
N ILE A 61 -8.65 2.82 8.15
CA ILE A 61 -9.37 2.95 6.87
C ILE A 61 -8.50 3.65 5.84
N LEU A 62 -7.85 4.77 6.22
CA LEU A 62 -7.00 5.54 5.31
C LEU A 62 -5.84 4.69 4.77
N PHE A 63 -5.09 4.04 5.64
CA PHE A 63 -3.95 3.22 5.24
C PHE A 63 -4.37 1.92 4.53
N ALA A 64 -5.53 1.35 4.86
CA ALA A 64 -6.06 0.19 4.15
C ALA A 64 -6.40 0.52 2.69
N ILE A 65 -7.07 1.66 2.43
CA ILE A 65 -7.39 2.11 1.06
C ILE A 65 -6.11 2.33 0.25
N ILE A 66 -5.09 2.94 0.85
CA ILE A 66 -3.79 3.17 0.20
C ILE A 66 -3.08 1.85 -0.09
N GLY A 67 -3.06 0.90 0.87
CA GLY A 67 -2.44 -0.41 0.68
C GLY A 67 -3.13 -1.25 -0.41
N ILE A 68 -4.45 -1.12 -0.52
CA ILE A 68 -5.24 -1.70 -1.60
C ILE A 68 -4.84 -1.08 -2.95
N TYR A 69 -4.73 0.25 -3.02
CA TYR A 69 -4.33 0.95 -4.23
C TYR A 69 -2.89 0.59 -4.68
N GLY A 70 -1.96 0.49 -3.73
CA GLY A 70 -0.59 0.04 -3.99
C GLY A 70 -0.46 -1.44 -4.38
N THR A 71 -1.52 -2.25 -4.22
CA THR A 71 -1.53 -3.64 -4.70
C THR A 71 -1.83 -3.73 -6.20
N THR A 72 -2.63 -2.81 -6.72
CA THR A 72 -3.03 -2.76 -8.14
C THR A 72 -1.94 -2.20 -9.07
N LEU A 73 -0.88 -1.60 -8.52
CA LEU A 73 0.17 -0.93 -9.28
C LEU A 73 1.45 -1.77 -9.46
N GLY A 74 1.34 -3.08 -9.21
CA GLY A 74 2.48 -4.00 -9.27
C GLY A 74 3.02 -4.21 -10.66
N ILE A 75 4.32 -3.98 -10.79
CA ILE A 75 5.04 -4.14 -12.05
C ILE A 75 5.81 -5.46 -12.03
N PRO A 76 5.69 -6.28 -13.09
CA PRO A 76 6.52 -7.46 -13.25
C PRO A 76 7.96 -7.03 -13.58
N VAL A 77 8.89 -7.29 -12.67
CA VAL A 77 10.33 -7.03 -12.84
C VAL A 77 11.06 -8.36 -12.65
N LEU A 78 11.86 -8.78 -13.64
CA LEU A 78 12.67 -10.02 -13.58
C LEU A 78 11.85 -11.29 -13.25
N GLY A 79 10.61 -11.39 -13.74
CA GLY A 79 9.73 -12.54 -13.47
C GLY A 79 9.06 -12.54 -12.09
N ALA A 80 9.24 -11.49 -11.28
CA ALA A 80 8.58 -11.30 -9.99
C ALA A 80 7.76 -10.00 -9.97
N ILE A 81 6.60 -10.00 -9.32
CA ILE A 81 5.82 -8.77 -9.09
C ILE A 81 6.44 -8.03 -7.91
N SER A 82 7.03 -6.86 -8.18
CA SER A 82 7.57 -5.98 -7.13
C SER A 82 6.53 -4.92 -6.78
N ASN A 83 6.14 -4.88 -5.50
CA ASN A 83 5.11 -3.99 -4.98
C ASN A 83 5.52 -3.44 -3.62
N ILE A 84 5.14 -2.20 -3.33
CA ILE A 84 5.37 -1.56 -2.02
C ILE A 84 4.18 -1.73 -1.06
N ARG A 85 3.33 -2.73 -1.32
CA ARG A 85 2.07 -3.00 -0.60
C ARG A 85 2.25 -3.00 0.92
N ASP A 86 3.38 -3.52 1.39
CA ASP A 86 3.62 -3.74 2.81
C ASP A 86 4.01 -2.44 3.55
N THR A 87 4.33 -1.37 2.82
CA THR A 87 4.66 -0.05 3.38
C THR A 87 3.47 0.59 4.08
N ALA A 88 2.24 0.43 3.56
CA ALA A 88 1.05 1.05 4.17
C ALA A 88 0.68 0.44 5.54
N PRO A 89 0.59 -0.90 5.71
CA PRO A 89 0.42 -1.53 7.03
C PRO A 89 1.57 -1.25 8.00
N PHE A 90 2.81 -1.23 7.49
CA PHE A 90 3.99 -0.90 8.29
C PHE A 90 3.88 0.50 8.90
N VAL A 91 3.56 1.50 8.09
CA VAL A 91 3.40 2.88 8.54
C VAL A 91 2.21 3.02 9.49
N ALA A 92 1.08 2.35 9.21
CA ALA A 92 -0.08 2.35 10.10
C ALA A 92 0.23 1.78 11.49
N GLY A 93 1.01 0.69 11.55
CA GLY A 93 1.45 0.09 12.81
C GLY A 93 2.48 0.93 13.56
N PHE A 94 3.35 1.64 12.84
CA PHE A 94 4.33 2.55 13.44
C PHE A 94 3.66 3.73 14.16
N ILE A 95 2.61 4.30 13.56
CA ILE A 95 1.89 5.43 14.16
C ILE A 95 0.90 4.96 15.22
N GLY A 96 0.05 4.00 14.87
CA GLY A 96 -1.12 3.60 15.65
C GLY A 96 -0.87 2.45 16.64
N GLY A 97 0.33 1.88 16.64
CA GLY A 97 0.69 0.72 17.45
C GLY A 97 0.46 -0.62 16.73
N PRO A 98 0.98 -1.73 17.31
CA PRO A 98 1.08 -3.02 16.64
C PRO A 98 -0.28 -3.63 16.27
N ILE A 99 -1.30 -3.43 17.10
CA ILE A 99 -2.67 -3.94 16.85
C ILE A 99 -3.26 -3.28 15.59
N ILE A 100 -3.05 -1.98 15.42
CA ILE A 100 -3.54 -1.22 14.26
C ILE A 100 -2.86 -1.68 12.98
N GLY A 101 -1.55 -1.92 13.03
CA GLY A 101 -0.79 -2.47 11.90
C GLY A 101 -1.32 -3.84 11.46
N ILE A 102 -1.58 -4.74 12.43
CA ILE A 102 -2.12 -6.08 12.14
C ILE A 102 -3.50 -5.98 11.49
N ILE A 103 -4.42 -5.18 12.03
CA ILE A 103 -5.77 -5.02 11.46
C ILE A 103 -5.70 -4.42 10.05
N THR A 104 -4.91 -3.37 9.87
CA THR A 104 -4.74 -2.70 8.57
C THR A 104 -4.13 -3.63 7.53
N GLY A 105 -3.10 -4.39 7.91
CA GLY A 105 -2.47 -5.39 7.05
C GLY A 105 -3.41 -6.54 6.70
N LEU A 106 -4.24 -7.00 7.64
CA LEU A 106 -5.24 -8.03 7.38
C LEU A 106 -6.30 -7.53 6.39
N LEU A 107 -6.78 -6.29 6.54
CA LEU A 107 -7.75 -5.69 5.62
C LEU A 107 -7.17 -5.50 4.21
N ALA A 108 -5.95 -4.95 4.11
CA ALA A 108 -5.28 -4.75 2.84
C ALA A 108 -4.92 -6.09 2.16
N GLY A 109 -4.50 -7.09 2.93
CA GLY A 109 -4.17 -8.43 2.43
C GLY A 109 -5.40 -9.25 2.03
N MET A 110 -6.51 -9.12 2.78
CA MET A 110 -7.77 -9.80 2.50
C MET A 110 -8.31 -9.42 1.11
N GLN A 111 -8.14 -8.17 0.71
CA GLN A 111 -8.52 -7.71 -0.63
C GLN A 111 -7.81 -8.49 -1.75
N ARG A 112 -6.53 -8.86 -1.57
CA ARG A 112 -5.83 -9.72 -2.55
C ARG A 112 -6.31 -11.17 -2.51
N PHE A 113 -6.62 -11.72 -1.34
CA PHE A 113 -7.23 -13.04 -1.24
C PHE A 113 -8.57 -13.10 -1.97
N LEU A 114 -9.33 -12.02 -1.97
CA LEU A 114 -10.62 -11.88 -2.66
C LEU A 114 -10.48 -11.64 -4.18
N LEU A 115 -9.42 -10.96 -4.64
CA LEU A 115 -9.19 -10.64 -6.06
C LEU A 115 -8.53 -11.75 -6.88
N GLY A 116 -8.05 -12.82 -6.25
CA GLY A 116 -7.49 -13.96 -6.97
C GLY A 116 -6.75 -14.89 -6.03
N GLY A 117 -7.43 -15.94 -5.57
CA GLY A 117 -6.80 -17.03 -4.83
C GLY A 117 -5.79 -17.80 -5.70
N HIS A 118 -4.61 -18.03 -5.14
CA HIS A 118 -3.55 -19.04 -5.38
C HIS A 118 -3.09 -19.43 -6.81
N THR A 119 -3.77 -19.12 -7.91
CA THR A 119 -3.42 -19.72 -9.23
C THR A 119 -3.72 -18.88 -10.47
N HIS A 120 -3.76 -17.55 -10.40
CA HIS A 120 -3.67 -16.75 -11.64
C HIS A 120 -2.76 -15.54 -11.45
N ILE A 121 -1.51 -15.75 -11.85
CA ILE A 121 -0.55 -14.74 -12.30
C ILE A 121 0.04 -15.29 -13.59
#